data_AF-A0A527HBJ1-F1
#
_entry.id   AF-A0A527HBJ1-F1
#
_cell.length_a   1.000
_cell.length_b   1.000
_cell.length_c   1.000
_cell.angle_alpha   90.00
_cell.angle_beta   90.00
_cell.angle_gamma   90.00
#
_symmetry.space_group_name_H-M   'P 1'
#
loop_
_entity.id
_entity.type
_entity.pdbx_description
1 polymer ?
#
loop_
_entity_poly.entity_id
_entity_poly.type
_entity_poly.pdbx_seq_one_letter_code
_entity_poly.pdbx_strand_id
1 'polypeptide(L)'
;MRNYGGLVHAVGGFARDRGGNFAVLFGLSASVLALAAGFSVNVSQLYNARSSLQGVVDAAVTSTARDLTTGVIKEADADNSVQAFLDANSQAGILQADQIVLDRLIVNRTAKTVQADAHIDVALYFPIFGTGDMKRVTASTTALYSDKTVEVAMMLDITGSMAKRGKVDKIGDLKAAAKNAVLTMLQKQDPQNPRIRVAILPYASGVNAGKLAENLYAEKQGSSELPPVAGSPLLVAKTGKNLLPSFSDYISIVGAAMPRPDNCATERKDKNGNADMSADGPDTVRTDRNGKKYYALVNRDDHLGGDMNRCPDAEVIPLTADSDALLESIEDFQADGYTAGAIAIQWTYYMLSPQWRTAIRNAGLGKGAS
;
A
#
# COMPACT_ATOMS: atom_id res chain seq x y z
N MET A 1 64.85 -57.46 63.89
CA MET A 1 65.37 -56.29 63.16
C MET A 1 64.40 -56.03 61.99
N ARG A 2 63.65 -54.92 62.03
CA ARG A 2 62.44 -54.68 61.21
C ARG A 2 62.79 -53.99 59.89
N ASN A 3 62.20 -54.50 58.79
CA ASN A 3 62.35 -54.07 57.40
C ASN A 3 62.02 -52.58 57.16
N TYR A 4 63.03 -51.79 56.75
CA TYR A 4 62.85 -50.42 56.23
C TYR A 4 63.06 -50.31 54.71
N GLY A 5 63.31 -51.42 53.99
CA GLY A 5 63.62 -51.40 52.55
C GLY A 5 62.44 -51.05 51.61
N GLY A 6 61.20 -51.30 52.03
CA GLY A 6 60.02 -51.07 51.18
C GLY A 6 59.62 -49.59 51.02
N LEU A 7 59.77 -48.79 52.08
CA LEU A 7 59.44 -47.36 52.07
C LEU A 7 60.43 -46.54 51.24
N VAL A 8 61.71 -46.90 51.25
CA VAL A 8 62.76 -46.22 50.47
C VAL A 8 62.58 -46.45 48.97
N HIS A 9 62.14 -47.65 48.56
CA HIS A 9 61.80 -47.94 47.16
C HIS A 9 60.52 -47.25 46.69
N ALA A 10 59.50 -47.11 47.54
CA ALA A 10 58.27 -46.41 47.20
C ALA A 10 58.47 -44.89 47.02
N VAL A 11 59.29 -44.27 47.88
CA VAL A 11 59.64 -42.84 47.77
C VAL A 11 60.59 -42.56 46.59
N GLY A 12 61.52 -43.47 46.30
CA GLY A 12 62.37 -43.41 45.11
C GLY A 12 61.60 -43.59 43.79
N GLY A 13 60.48 -44.34 43.81
CA GLY A 13 59.55 -44.47 42.70
C GLY A 13 58.75 -43.18 42.45
N PHE A 14 58.24 -42.54 43.51
CA PHE A 14 57.52 -41.26 43.43
C PHE A 14 58.41 -40.11 42.94
N ALA A 15 59.67 -40.06 43.37
CA ALA A 15 60.63 -39.04 42.94
C ALA A 15 61.12 -39.21 41.48
N ARG A 16 60.97 -40.41 40.89
CA ARG A 16 61.28 -40.71 39.48
C ARG A 16 60.04 -40.69 38.58
N ASP A 17 58.86 -40.49 39.14
CA ASP A 17 57.60 -40.52 38.40
C ASP A 17 57.41 -39.22 37.59
N ARG A 18 57.69 -39.30 36.28
CA ARG A 18 57.47 -38.20 35.35
C ARG A 18 55.99 -38.00 34.99
N GLY A 19 55.08 -38.87 35.47
CA GLY A 19 53.63 -38.76 35.25
C GLY A 19 52.98 -37.57 35.98
N GLY A 20 53.58 -37.08 37.07
CA GLY A 20 53.09 -35.91 37.81
C GLY A 20 53.13 -34.60 37.01
N ASN A 21 54.15 -34.42 36.15
CA ASN A 21 54.24 -33.22 35.32
C ASN A 21 53.16 -33.20 34.22
N PHE A 22 52.80 -34.37 33.70
CA PHE A 22 51.67 -34.51 32.79
C PHE A 22 50.34 -34.16 33.48
N ALA A 23 50.10 -34.67 34.70
CA ALA A 23 48.89 -34.36 35.45
C ALA A 23 48.75 -32.86 35.77
N VAL A 24 49.85 -32.18 36.11
CA VAL A 24 49.86 -30.73 36.38
C VAL A 24 49.59 -29.91 35.11
N LEU A 25 50.28 -30.21 34.01
CA LEU A 25 50.06 -29.52 32.73
C LEU A 25 48.66 -29.81 32.16
N PHE A 26 48.17 -31.03 32.31
CA PHE A 26 46.82 -31.43 31.94
C PHE A 26 45.78 -30.67 32.76
N GLY A 27 45.93 -30.61 34.08
CA GLY A 27 45.01 -29.88 34.96
C GLY A 27 44.94 -28.39 34.62
N LEU A 28 46.09 -27.76 34.34
CA LEU A 28 46.15 -26.36 33.94
C LEU A 28 45.50 -26.12 32.57
N SER A 29 45.80 -26.97 31.59
CA SER A 29 45.23 -26.87 30.24
C SER A 29 43.72 -27.14 30.24
N ALA A 30 43.26 -28.17 30.95
CA ALA A 30 41.85 -28.52 31.09
C ALA A 30 41.06 -27.38 31.77
N SER A 31 41.65 -26.73 32.78
CA SER A 31 41.04 -25.58 33.44
C SER A 31 40.87 -24.40 32.48
N VAL A 32 41.92 -24.08 31.69
CA VAL A 32 41.84 -23.00 30.68
C VAL A 32 40.79 -23.31 29.61
N LEU A 33 40.73 -24.56 29.12
CA LEU A 33 39.72 -24.98 28.14
C LEU A 33 38.31 -24.94 28.71
N ALA A 34 38.11 -25.36 29.96
CA ALA A 34 36.81 -25.28 30.64
C ALA A 34 36.34 -23.83 30.81
N LEU A 35 37.24 -22.93 31.19
CA LEU A 35 36.97 -21.49 31.29
C LEU A 35 36.60 -20.89 29.92
N ALA A 36 37.32 -21.27 28.86
CA ALA A 36 37.02 -20.83 27.50
C ALA A 36 35.65 -21.34 27.01
N ALA A 37 35.30 -22.59 27.33
CA ALA A 37 34.00 -23.17 27.02
C ALA A 37 32.87 -22.45 27.77
N GLY A 38 33.01 -22.25 29.09
CA GLY A 38 32.04 -21.53 29.91
C GLY A 38 31.82 -20.08 29.45
N PHE A 39 32.90 -19.38 29.09
CA PHE A 39 32.82 -18.04 28.50
C PHE A 39 32.07 -18.06 27.16
N SER A 40 32.39 -19.00 26.27
CA SER A 40 31.72 -19.14 24.97
C SER A 40 30.23 -19.41 25.11
N VAL A 41 29.82 -20.22 26.09
CA VAL A 41 28.40 -20.48 26.39
C VAL A 41 27.70 -19.21 26.86
N ASN A 42 28.26 -18.45 27.80
CA ASN A 42 27.68 -17.18 28.25
C ASN A 42 27.57 -16.17 27.11
N VAL A 43 28.59 -16.07 26.25
CA VAL A 43 28.57 -15.20 25.07
C VAL A 43 27.42 -15.61 24.15
N SER A 44 27.29 -16.90 23.85
CA SER A 44 26.20 -17.42 23.02
C SER A 44 24.82 -17.18 23.64
N GLN A 45 24.69 -17.34 24.96
CA GLN A 45 23.49 -17.01 25.73
C GLN A 45 23.11 -15.53 25.57
N LEU A 46 24.05 -14.61 25.78
CA LEU A 46 23.79 -13.17 25.66
C LEU A 46 23.45 -12.76 24.23
N TYR A 47 24.11 -13.33 23.22
CA TYR A 47 23.77 -13.10 21.81
C TYR A 47 22.36 -13.59 21.47
N ASN A 48 21.99 -14.79 21.91
CA ASN A 48 20.64 -15.33 21.70
C ASN A 48 19.58 -14.51 22.44
N ALA A 49 19.87 -14.04 23.66
CA ALA A 49 18.97 -13.21 24.44
C ALA A 49 18.77 -11.85 23.76
N ARG A 50 19.85 -11.24 23.24
CA ARG A 50 19.79 -10.00 22.46
C ARG A 50 18.98 -10.16 21.18
N SER A 51 19.23 -11.23 20.43
CA SER A 51 18.50 -11.53 19.19
C SER A 51 17.01 -11.73 19.45
N SER A 52 16.67 -12.50 20.49
CA SER A 52 15.28 -12.74 20.90
C SER A 52 14.60 -11.44 21.33
N LEU A 53 15.25 -10.66 22.20
CA LEU A 53 14.73 -9.35 22.66
C LEU A 53 14.51 -8.40 21.48
N GLN A 54 15.46 -8.30 20.56
CA GLN A 54 15.32 -7.47 19.36
C GLN A 54 14.12 -7.89 18.51
N GLY A 55 13.91 -9.19 18.30
CA GLY A 55 12.75 -9.68 17.55
C GLY A 55 11.41 -9.35 18.22
N VAL A 56 11.34 -9.47 19.55
CA VAL A 56 10.13 -9.14 20.33
C VAL A 56 9.84 -7.63 20.28
N VAL A 57 10.83 -6.79 20.51
CA VAL A 57 10.67 -5.33 20.49
C VAL A 57 10.35 -4.84 19.06
N ASP A 58 10.94 -5.42 18.02
CA ASP A 58 10.61 -5.11 16.63
C ASP A 58 9.15 -5.41 16.29
N ALA A 59 8.64 -6.59 16.69
CA ALA A 59 7.24 -6.94 16.52
C ALA A 59 6.29 -6.00 17.30
N ALA A 60 6.65 -5.66 18.54
CA ALA A 60 5.86 -4.77 19.40
C ALA A 60 5.76 -3.35 18.82
N VAL A 61 6.89 -2.78 18.42
CA VAL A 61 6.97 -1.43 17.84
C VAL A 61 6.31 -1.40 16.46
N THR A 62 6.50 -2.42 15.62
CA THR A 62 5.86 -2.52 14.30
C THR A 62 4.34 -2.63 14.41
N SER A 63 3.83 -3.48 15.31
CA SER A 63 2.39 -3.59 15.50
C SER A 63 1.78 -2.31 16.09
N THR A 64 2.44 -1.70 17.07
CA THR A 64 1.97 -0.43 17.65
C THR A 64 2.00 0.69 16.61
N ALA A 65 3.05 0.78 15.79
CA ALA A 65 3.11 1.74 14.69
C ALA A 65 1.99 1.54 13.67
N ARG A 66 1.63 0.28 13.36
CA ARG A 66 0.47 -0.05 12.52
C ARG A 66 -0.83 0.42 13.16
N ASP A 67 -1.07 0.10 14.43
CA ASP A 67 -2.34 0.38 15.09
C ASP A 67 -2.54 1.87 15.36
N LEU A 68 -1.45 2.62 15.60
CA LEU A 68 -1.46 4.09 15.57
C LEU A 68 -1.77 4.63 14.17
N THR A 69 -1.18 4.03 13.13
CA THR A 69 -1.39 4.44 11.74
C THR A 69 -2.84 4.23 11.28
N THR A 70 -3.47 3.13 11.69
CA THR A 70 -4.85 2.79 11.33
C THR A 70 -5.89 3.40 12.27
N GLY A 71 -5.45 4.09 13.33
CA GLY A 71 -6.34 4.72 14.31
C GLY A 71 -7.04 3.73 15.25
N VAL A 72 -6.57 2.47 15.31
CA VAL A 72 -7.08 1.45 16.25
C VAL A 72 -6.79 1.85 17.70
N ILE A 73 -5.66 2.53 17.92
CA ILE A 73 -5.27 3.08 19.23
C ILE A 73 -4.91 4.55 19.10
N LYS A 74 -5.02 5.29 20.21
CA LYS A 74 -4.50 6.66 20.30
C LYS A 74 -3.05 6.63 20.76
N GLU A 75 -2.34 7.73 20.50
CA GLU A 75 -0.93 7.89 20.92
C GLU A 75 -0.76 7.76 22.44
N ALA A 76 -1.74 8.21 23.23
CA ALA A 76 -1.74 8.04 24.69
C ALA A 76 -1.79 6.57 25.15
N ASP A 77 -2.23 5.66 24.29
CA ASP A 77 -2.35 4.23 24.58
C ASP A 77 -1.15 3.44 24.03
N ALA A 78 -0.18 4.10 23.38
CA ALA A 78 0.94 3.45 22.71
C ALA A 78 1.84 2.66 23.68
N ASP A 79 2.10 3.21 24.88
CA ASP A 79 2.87 2.52 25.92
C ASP A 79 2.19 1.21 26.36
N ASN A 80 0.88 1.25 26.60
CA ASN A 80 0.10 0.06 26.97
C ASN A 80 0.11 -0.99 25.85
N SER A 81 0.01 -0.55 24.59
CA SER A 81 0.08 -1.44 23.42
C SER A 81 1.44 -2.14 23.32
N VAL A 82 2.54 -1.38 23.42
CA VAL A 82 3.89 -1.96 23.36
C VAL A 82 4.09 -2.93 24.52
N GLN A 83 3.74 -2.56 25.75
CA GLN A 83 3.89 -3.43 26.91
C GLN A 83 3.10 -4.73 26.74
N ALA A 84 1.84 -4.68 26.29
CA ALA A 84 1.04 -5.87 26.03
C ALA A 84 1.70 -6.80 24.99
N PHE A 85 2.35 -6.26 23.97
CA PHE A 85 3.11 -7.05 22.99
C PHE A 85 4.38 -7.65 23.59
N LEU A 86 5.11 -6.91 24.42
CA LEU A 86 6.31 -7.42 25.10
C LEU A 86 5.93 -8.57 26.04
N ASP A 87 4.86 -8.42 26.82
CA ASP A 87 4.37 -9.44 27.75
C ASP A 87 3.90 -10.70 27.00
N ALA A 88 3.10 -10.52 25.94
CA ALA A 88 2.58 -11.63 25.13
C ALA A 88 3.69 -12.42 24.41
N ASN A 89 4.83 -11.80 24.14
CA ASN A 89 5.97 -12.42 23.45
C ASN A 89 7.18 -12.64 24.39
N SER A 90 7.00 -12.49 25.70
CA SER A 90 8.09 -12.56 26.69
C SER A 90 8.75 -13.93 26.77
N GLN A 91 8.10 -14.99 26.28
CA GLN A 91 8.62 -16.35 26.20
C GLN A 91 9.29 -16.69 24.85
N ALA A 92 9.55 -15.71 23.99
CA ALA A 92 10.18 -15.95 22.70
C ALA A 92 11.64 -16.44 22.87
N GLY A 93 11.96 -17.60 22.29
CA GLY A 93 13.33 -18.12 22.25
C GLY A 93 13.82 -18.61 23.61
N ILE A 94 14.87 -17.96 24.13
CA ILE A 94 15.51 -18.32 25.42
C ILE A 94 15.11 -17.38 26.57
N LEU A 95 14.15 -16.50 26.34
CA LEU A 95 13.69 -15.52 27.33
C LEU A 95 12.77 -16.19 28.36
N GLN A 96 12.83 -15.69 29.60
CA GLN A 96 11.88 -16.07 30.65
C GLN A 96 10.68 -15.12 30.62
N ALA A 97 9.51 -15.65 30.96
CA ALA A 97 8.27 -14.88 31.02
C ALA A 97 8.43 -13.62 31.88
N ASP A 98 7.81 -12.52 31.42
CA ASP A 98 7.64 -11.27 32.16
C ASP A 98 8.95 -10.57 32.62
N GLN A 99 10.07 -10.83 31.94
CA GLN A 99 11.36 -10.18 32.26
C GLN A 99 11.70 -8.98 31.38
N ILE A 100 10.89 -8.69 30.36
CA ILE A 100 11.14 -7.57 29.44
C ILE A 100 10.61 -6.28 30.05
N VAL A 101 11.49 -5.30 30.23
CA VAL A 101 11.15 -3.97 30.74
C VAL A 101 11.24 -2.96 29.61
N LEU A 102 10.15 -2.23 29.37
CA LEU A 102 10.13 -1.06 28.49
C LEU A 102 10.77 0.13 29.22
N ASP A 103 11.91 0.62 28.74
CA ASP A 103 12.60 1.78 29.31
C ASP A 103 12.04 3.09 28.79
N ARG A 104 11.70 3.12 27.50
CA ARG A 104 11.26 4.32 26.81
C ARG A 104 10.48 3.99 25.55
N LEU A 105 9.43 4.75 25.30
CA LEU A 105 8.75 4.83 24.01
C LEU A 105 8.77 6.27 23.50
N ILE A 106 9.09 6.46 22.22
CA ILE A 106 9.04 7.75 21.54
C ILE A 106 8.20 7.61 20.28
N VAL A 107 7.07 8.31 20.23
CA VAL A 107 6.29 8.50 19.00
C VAL A 107 6.66 9.86 18.41
N ASN A 108 7.32 9.86 17.25
CA ASN A 108 7.72 11.08 16.56
C ASN A 108 6.93 11.24 15.27
N ARG A 109 5.93 12.14 15.29
CA ARG A 109 5.10 12.44 14.11
C ARG A 109 5.86 13.12 12.98
N THR A 110 6.90 13.89 13.30
CA THR A 110 7.72 14.59 12.30
C THR A 110 8.64 13.63 11.56
N ALA A 111 9.34 12.77 12.31
CA ALA A 111 10.21 11.73 11.75
C ALA A 111 9.42 10.51 11.24
N LYS A 112 8.12 10.43 11.57
CA LYS A 112 7.23 9.33 11.22
C LYS A 112 7.73 8.01 11.77
N THR A 113 8.10 8.00 13.05
CA THR A 113 8.67 6.82 13.72
C THR A 113 8.02 6.56 15.08
N VAL A 114 7.98 5.27 15.44
CA VAL A 114 7.80 4.80 16.82
C VAL A 114 9.10 4.11 17.19
N GLN A 115 9.74 4.52 18.27
CA GLN A 115 10.97 3.91 18.79
C GLN A 115 10.72 3.39 20.20
N ALA A 116 11.10 2.15 20.47
CA ALA A 116 11.12 1.61 21.83
C ALA A 116 12.53 1.16 22.22
N ASP A 117 12.91 1.53 23.44
CA ASP A 117 14.09 1.03 24.13
C ASP A 117 13.62 0.09 25.25
N ALA A 118 14.16 -1.11 25.29
CA ALA A 118 13.82 -2.12 26.30
C ALA A 118 15.05 -2.90 26.75
N HIS A 119 14.95 -3.51 27.93
CA HIS A 119 15.99 -4.38 28.45
C HIS A 119 15.46 -5.63 29.14
N ILE A 120 16.37 -6.58 29.30
CA ILE A 120 16.24 -7.77 30.14
C ILE A 120 17.52 -7.92 30.95
N ASP A 121 17.42 -8.48 32.16
CA ASP A 121 18.58 -8.88 32.95
C ASP A 121 18.70 -10.41 32.88
N VAL A 122 19.81 -10.90 32.30
CA VAL A 122 20.05 -12.33 32.05
C VAL A 122 20.99 -12.90 33.09
N ALA A 123 20.55 -13.96 33.79
CA ALA A 123 21.41 -14.74 34.68
C ALA A 123 22.40 -15.59 33.86
N LEU A 124 23.70 -15.42 34.07
CA LEU A 124 24.72 -16.16 33.33
C LEU A 124 24.79 -17.62 33.78
N TYR A 125 24.93 -18.55 32.83
CA TYR A 125 25.12 -19.98 33.16
C TYR A 125 26.43 -20.25 33.91
N PHE A 126 27.49 -19.51 33.58
CA PHE A 126 28.80 -19.61 34.23
C PHE A 126 29.23 -18.26 34.81
N PRO A 127 28.79 -17.87 36.02
CA PRO A 127 29.14 -16.59 36.66
C PRO A 127 30.57 -16.61 37.22
N ILE A 128 31.54 -16.89 36.36
CA ILE A 128 32.97 -16.89 36.66
C ILE A 128 33.52 -15.51 36.21
N PHE A 129 34.67 -15.09 36.73
CA PHE A 129 35.37 -13.83 36.36
C PHE A 129 34.91 -12.53 37.05
N GLY A 130 34.21 -12.59 38.18
CA GLY A 130 33.86 -11.38 38.95
C GLY A 130 32.88 -10.44 38.23
N THR A 131 32.36 -10.87 37.09
CA THR A 131 31.18 -10.28 36.48
C THR A 131 29.98 -10.73 37.29
N GLY A 132 29.23 -9.80 37.91
CA GLY A 132 28.05 -10.13 38.70
C GLY A 132 27.08 -11.07 37.98
N ASP A 133 26.26 -11.78 38.76
CA ASP A 133 25.45 -12.92 38.32
C ASP A 133 24.47 -12.61 37.18
N MET A 134 24.11 -11.32 37.04
CA MET A 134 23.19 -10.82 36.03
C MET A 134 23.89 -9.89 35.04
N LYS A 135 23.51 -10.01 33.76
CA LYS A 135 23.93 -9.08 32.71
C LYS A 135 22.74 -8.49 32.00
N ARG A 136 22.69 -7.16 31.99
CA ARG A 136 21.71 -6.38 31.24
C ARG A 136 21.96 -6.49 29.75
N VAL A 137 20.93 -6.87 29.01
CA VAL A 137 20.88 -6.86 27.56
C VAL A 137 19.81 -5.86 27.14
N THR A 138 20.18 -4.93 26.26
CA THR A 138 19.29 -3.87 25.77
C THR A 138 18.98 -4.08 24.30
N ALA A 139 17.77 -3.71 23.89
CA ALA A 139 17.38 -3.56 22.49
C ALA A 139 16.73 -2.18 22.27
N SER A 140 17.00 -1.60 21.10
CA SER A 140 16.35 -0.39 20.62
C SER A 140 15.91 -0.66 19.20
N THR A 141 14.62 -0.53 18.93
CA THR A 141 14.05 -0.73 17.58
C THR A 141 13.20 0.47 17.20
N THR A 142 13.05 0.70 15.91
CA THR A 142 12.27 1.82 15.38
C THR A 142 11.48 1.37 14.17
N ALA A 143 10.15 1.52 14.22
CA ALA A 143 9.28 1.27 13.08
C ALA A 143 8.75 2.58 12.50
N LEU A 144 8.43 2.57 11.21
CA LEU A 144 7.80 3.70 10.54
C LEU A 144 6.31 3.78 10.91
N TYR A 145 5.90 4.95 11.37
CA TYR A 145 4.51 5.37 11.52
C TYR A 145 4.05 6.00 10.20
N SER A 146 3.10 5.38 9.49
CA SER A 146 2.82 5.72 8.08
C SER A 146 1.49 6.46 7.89
N ASP A 147 1.53 7.78 7.89
CA ASP A 147 0.40 8.65 7.53
C ASP A 147 0.06 8.68 6.02
N LYS A 148 0.68 7.83 5.20
CA LYS A 148 0.48 7.84 3.75
C LYS A 148 -0.93 7.44 3.37
N THR A 149 -1.59 8.26 2.58
CA THR A 149 -2.82 7.89 1.88
C THR A 149 -2.50 7.11 0.61
N VAL A 150 -3.43 6.26 0.17
CA VAL A 150 -3.31 5.45 -1.04
C VAL A 150 -4.55 5.67 -1.90
N GLU A 151 -4.34 5.87 -3.19
CA GLU A 151 -5.41 6.04 -4.17
C GLU A 151 -5.28 4.96 -5.22
N VAL A 152 -6.33 4.18 -5.41
CA VAL A 152 -6.34 3.03 -6.31
C VAL A 152 -7.44 3.23 -7.35
N ALA A 153 -7.13 3.08 -8.62
CA ALA A 153 -8.12 3.05 -9.69
C ALA A 153 -8.17 1.65 -10.29
N MET A 154 -9.33 1.01 -10.21
CA MET A 154 -9.55 -0.36 -10.67
C MET A 154 -10.14 -0.33 -12.08
N MET A 155 -9.33 -0.66 -13.07
CA MET A 155 -9.75 -0.86 -14.46
C MET A 155 -10.33 -2.27 -14.61
N LEU A 156 -11.64 -2.38 -14.89
CA LEU A 156 -12.37 -3.65 -14.84
C LEU A 156 -12.98 -3.98 -16.20
N ASP A 157 -12.45 -5.03 -16.85
CA ASP A 157 -12.94 -5.50 -18.14
C ASP A 157 -14.30 -6.19 -17.96
N ILE A 158 -15.36 -5.58 -18.50
CA ILE A 158 -16.72 -6.14 -18.50
C ILE A 158 -17.19 -6.44 -19.94
N THR A 159 -16.24 -6.77 -20.82
CA THR A 159 -16.53 -7.02 -22.24
C THR A 159 -17.35 -8.30 -22.42
N GLY A 160 -18.01 -8.46 -23.57
CA GLY A 160 -18.80 -9.67 -23.86
C GLY A 160 -17.97 -10.98 -23.81
N SER A 161 -16.64 -10.89 -23.92
CA SER A 161 -15.72 -12.02 -23.76
C SER A 161 -15.60 -12.54 -22.31
N MET A 162 -16.04 -11.73 -21.35
CA MET A 162 -16.12 -12.01 -19.91
C MET A 162 -17.40 -12.76 -19.53
N ALA A 163 -18.36 -12.88 -20.45
CA ALA A 163 -19.61 -13.59 -20.19
C ALA A 163 -19.34 -15.05 -19.81
N LYS A 164 -20.20 -15.59 -18.96
CA LYS A 164 -20.17 -17.01 -18.58
C LYS A 164 -20.30 -17.90 -19.82
N ARG A 165 -19.38 -18.85 -19.97
CA ARG A 165 -19.40 -19.86 -21.06
C ARG A 165 -19.19 -21.25 -20.48
N GLY A 166 -20.22 -22.09 -20.60
CA GLY A 166 -20.21 -23.42 -20.03
C GLY A 166 -19.99 -23.38 -18.52
N LYS A 167 -18.87 -23.94 -18.04
CA LYS A 167 -18.50 -23.97 -16.62
C LYS A 167 -17.66 -22.78 -16.15
N VAL A 168 -17.22 -21.90 -17.05
CA VAL A 168 -16.34 -20.78 -16.72
C VAL A 168 -17.16 -19.50 -16.63
N ASP A 169 -17.12 -18.83 -15.48
CA ASP A 169 -17.90 -17.62 -15.17
C ASP A 169 -16.97 -16.44 -14.91
N LYS A 170 -16.29 -15.94 -15.95
CA LYS A 170 -15.23 -14.93 -15.80
C LYS A 170 -15.75 -13.63 -15.18
N ILE A 171 -16.95 -13.20 -15.56
CA ILE A 171 -17.58 -12.01 -14.98
C ILE A 171 -17.93 -12.25 -13.51
N GLY A 172 -18.41 -13.43 -13.13
CA GLY A 172 -18.62 -13.80 -11.73
C GLY A 172 -17.32 -13.81 -10.92
N ASP A 173 -16.25 -14.39 -11.48
CA ASP A 173 -14.92 -14.41 -10.85
C ASP A 173 -14.34 -12.99 -10.69
N LEU A 174 -14.50 -12.13 -11.71
CA LEU A 174 -14.10 -10.72 -11.63
C LEU A 174 -14.87 -9.98 -10.53
N LYS A 175 -16.19 -10.17 -10.44
CA LYS A 175 -17.00 -9.57 -9.38
C LYS A 175 -16.53 -10.01 -8.00
N ALA A 176 -16.32 -11.30 -7.79
CA ALA A 176 -15.85 -11.85 -6.52
C ALA A 176 -14.47 -11.28 -6.15
N ALA A 177 -13.52 -11.26 -7.09
CA ALA A 177 -12.19 -10.71 -6.86
C ALA A 177 -12.21 -9.21 -6.57
N ALA A 178 -12.97 -8.43 -7.34
CA ALA A 178 -13.09 -6.99 -7.14
C ALA A 178 -13.74 -6.64 -5.80
N LYS A 179 -14.81 -7.35 -5.39
CA LYS A 179 -15.44 -7.18 -4.08
C LYS A 179 -14.47 -7.49 -2.93
N ASN A 180 -13.73 -8.60 -3.03
CA ASN A 180 -12.72 -8.96 -2.03
C ASN A 180 -11.61 -7.91 -1.95
N ALA A 181 -11.17 -7.34 -3.09
CA ALA A 181 -10.19 -6.28 -3.13
C ALA A 181 -10.69 -5.00 -2.44
N VAL A 182 -11.91 -4.54 -2.76
CA VAL A 182 -12.55 -3.37 -2.14
C VAL A 182 -12.68 -3.56 -0.63
N LEU A 183 -13.25 -4.69 -0.19
CA LEU A 183 -13.40 -5.01 1.24
C LEU A 183 -12.04 -5.02 1.95
N THR A 184 -11.03 -5.66 1.35
CA THR A 184 -9.70 -5.77 1.96
C THR A 184 -9.00 -4.42 2.07
N MET A 185 -9.17 -3.53 1.08
CA MET A 185 -8.57 -2.20 1.08
C MET A 185 -9.30 -1.24 2.02
N LEU A 186 -10.63 -1.25 2.03
CA LEU A 186 -11.43 -0.25 2.75
C LEU A 186 -11.83 -0.66 4.17
N GLN A 187 -11.61 -1.92 4.57
CA GLN A 187 -11.82 -2.34 5.96
C GLN A 187 -10.95 -1.54 6.94
N LYS A 188 -11.49 -1.29 8.14
CA LYS A 188 -10.77 -0.73 9.30
C LYS A 188 -10.13 0.65 9.04
N GLN A 189 -10.81 1.50 8.28
CA GLN A 189 -10.42 2.90 8.10
C GLN A 189 -11.31 3.84 8.91
N ASP A 190 -10.79 5.02 9.24
CA ASP A 190 -11.58 6.13 9.75
C ASP A 190 -12.52 6.66 8.64
N PRO A 191 -13.85 6.58 8.81
CA PRO A 191 -14.79 7.10 7.81
C PRO A 191 -14.66 8.61 7.54
N GLN A 192 -14.15 9.37 8.51
CA GLN A 192 -13.97 10.82 8.37
C GLN A 192 -12.64 11.19 7.70
N ASN A 193 -11.66 10.29 7.75
CA ASN A 193 -10.34 10.50 7.17
C ASN A 193 -9.81 9.20 6.54
N PRO A 194 -10.42 8.76 5.41
CA PRO A 194 -10.07 7.48 4.81
C PRO A 194 -8.65 7.49 4.26
N ARG A 195 -7.86 6.47 4.63
CA ARG A 195 -6.48 6.31 4.20
C ARG A 195 -6.38 5.75 2.79
N ILE A 196 -7.32 4.89 2.39
CA ILE A 196 -7.38 4.34 1.02
C ILE A 196 -8.68 4.80 0.38
N ARG A 197 -8.59 5.31 -0.84
CA ARG A 197 -9.75 5.59 -1.69
C ARG A 197 -9.62 4.77 -2.97
N VAL A 198 -10.74 4.25 -3.43
CA VAL A 198 -10.82 3.40 -4.62
C VAL A 198 -11.74 4.06 -5.64
N ALA A 199 -11.30 4.09 -6.90
CA ALA A 199 -12.12 4.41 -8.06
C ALA A 199 -12.38 3.11 -8.83
N ILE A 200 -13.58 2.97 -9.39
CA ILE A 200 -13.97 1.82 -10.21
C ILE A 200 -14.25 2.30 -11.63
N LEU A 201 -13.61 1.62 -12.58
CA LEU A 201 -13.67 1.93 -14.00
C LEU A 201 -14.04 0.69 -14.80
N PRO A 202 -15.33 0.34 -14.84
CA PRO A 202 -15.81 -0.71 -15.71
C PRO A 202 -15.71 -0.24 -17.16
N TYR A 203 -15.23 -1.10 -18.04
CA TYR A 203 -15.10 -0.77 -19.46
C TYR A 203 -15.54 -1.91 -20.38
N ALA A 204 -16.05 -1.52 -21.53
CA ALA A 204 -16.31 -2.37 -22.67
C ALA A 204 -15.92 -1.63 -23.95
N SER A 205 -16.86 -1.36 -24.86
CA SER A 205 -16.63 -0.60 -26.10
C SER A 205 -16.27 0.87 -25.82
N GLY A 206 -16.59 1.34 -24.62
CA GLY A 206 -16.22 2.63 -24.07
C GLY A 206 -16.36 2.58 -22.56
N VAL A 207 -16.45 3.76 -21.96
CA VAL A 207 -16.58 3.95 -20.52
C VAL A 207 -17.83 4.79 -20.25
N ASN A 208 -18.74 4.32 -19.40
CA ASN A 208 -19.88 5.12 -19.02
C ASN A 208 -19.46 6.17 -17.99
N ALA A 209 -19.44 7.43 -18.40
CA ALA A 209 -18.99 8.54 -17.58
C ALA A 209 -19.98 8.92 -16.47
N GLY A 210 -21.22 8.40 -16.49
CA GLY A 210 -22.26 8.74 -15.53
C GLY A 210 -22.44 10.26 -15.39
N LYS A 211 -22.36 10.77 -14.17
CA LYS A 211 -22.45 12.22 -13.90
C LYS A 211 -21.31 13.06 -14.47
N LEU A 212 -20.20 12.45 -14.90
CA LEU A 212 -19.12 13.16 -15.59
C LEU A 212 -19.43 13.41 -17.07
N ALA A 213 -20.53 12.87 -17.60
CA ALA A 213 -20.89 12.96 -19.00
C ALA A 213 -20.96 14.40 -19.54
N GLU A 214 -21.25 15.39 -18.70
CA GLU A 214 -21.24 16.82 -19.09
C GLU A 214 -19.92 17.29 -19.72
N ASN A 215 -18.82 16.60 -19.40
CA ASN A 215 -17.47 16.87 -19.89
C ASN A 215 -17.15 16.14 -21.21
N LEU A 216 -18.14 15.50 -21.83
CA LEU A 216 -17.99 14.79 -23.09
C LEU A 216 -18.47 15.62 -24.28
N TYR A 217 -17.77 15.45 -25.40
CA TYR A 217 -18.09 16.01 -26.70
C TYR A 217 -18.65 14.90 -27.62
N ALA A 218 -19.92 14.99 -27.99
CA ALA A 218 -20.50 14.10 -28.99
C ALA A 218 -20.04 14.49 -30.40
N GLU A 219 -19.39 13.54 -31.08
CA GLU A 219 -18.99 13.74 -32.46
C GLU A 219 -20.19 13.74 -33.39
N LYS A 220 -20.09 14.50 -34.49
CA LYS A 220 -21.11 14.45 -35.54
C LYS A 220 -20.87 13.22 -36.40
N GLN A 221 -21.96 12.68 -36.93
CA GLN A 221 -21.91 11.51 -37.79
C GLN A 221 -20.96 11.70 -38.99
N GLY A 222 -20.04 10.76 -39.19
CA GLY A 222 -19.04 10.75 -40.25
C GLY A 222 -17.87 11.72 -40.04
N SER A 223 -17.68 12.24 -38.81
CA SER A 223 -16.63 13.22 -38.51
C SER A 223 -15.82 12.81 -37.27
N SER A 224 -14.49 12.82 -37.36
CA SER A 224 -13.59 12.63 -36.21
C SER A 224 -13.13 13.96 -35.64
N GLU A 225 -14.10 14.79 -35.23
CA GLU A 225 -13.84 16.19 -34.87
C GLU A 225 -13.25 16.37 -33.46
N LEU A 226 -12.37 17.36 -33.34
CA LEU A 226 -12.05 17.97 -32.05
C LEU A 226 -13.26 18.76 -31.52
N PRO A 227 -13.35 18.98 -30.20
CA PRO A 227 -14.32 19.93 -29.65
C PRO A 227 -14.22 21.30 -30.34
N PRO A 228 -15.34 22.06 -30.46
CA PRO A 228 -15.36 23.34 -31.16
C PRO A 228 -14.27 24.30 -30.70
N VAL A 229 -13.46 24.77 -31.64
CA VAL A 229 -12.38 25.72 -31.37
C VAL A 229 -12.88 27.16 -31.26
N ALA A 230 -12.08 28.03 -30.64
CA ALA A 230 -12.29 29.47 -30.56
C ALA A 230 -12.47 30.08 -31.96
N GLY A 231 -13.54 30.87 -32.13
CA GLY A 231 -13.90 31.45 -33.42
C GLY A 231 -14.66 30.50 -34.36
N SER A 232 -15.00 29.28 -33.93
CA SER A 232 -15.92 28.42 -34.69
C SER A 232 -17.30 29.08 -34.84
N PRO A 233 -18.03 28.82 -35.95
CA PRO A 233 -19.35 29.42 -36.17
C PRO A 233 -20.32 29.22 -35.01
N LEU A 234 -20.28 28.04 -34.36
CA LEU A 234 -21.11 27.74 -33.20
C LEU A 234 -20.83 28.70 -32.02
N LEU A 235 -19.56 28.84 -31.63
CA LEU A 235 -19.20 29.66 -30.48
C LEU A 235 -19.41 31.15 -30.78
N VAL A 236 -19.09 31.60 -32.01
CA VAL A 236 -19.31 32.99 -32.43
C VAL A 236 -20.80 33.32 -32.42
N ALA A 237 -21.66 32.44 -32.94
CA ALA A 237 -23.10 32.65 -32.96
C ALA A 237 -23.71 32.78 -31.56
N LYS A 238 -23.16 32.09 -30.55
CA LYS A 238 -23.65 32.13 -29.17
C LYS A 238 -23.03 33.22 -28.31
N THR A 239 -21.78 33.60 -28.57
CA THR A 239 -21.01 34.50 -27.70
C THR A 239 -20.75 35.88 -28.31
N GLY A 240 -20.91 36.03 -29.63
CA GLY A 240 -20.53 37.23 -30.37
C GLY A 240 -19.02 37.50 -30.43
N LYS A 241 -18.18 36.55 -29.99
CA LYS A 241 -16.72 36.73 -29.85
C LYS A 241 -15.96 35.62 -30.57
N ASN A 242 -14.77 35.96 -31.07
CA ASN A 242 -13.81 35.00 -31.65
C ASN A 242 -12.89 34.34 -30.60
N LEU A 243 -13.23 34.48 -29.32
CA LEU A 243 -12.46 33.95 -28.20
C LEU A 243 -13.11 32.67 -27.66
N LEU A 244 -12.32 31.84 -26.98
CA LEU A 244 -12.87 30.72 -26.22
C LEU A 244 -13.66 31.30 -25.03
N PRO A 245 -14.95 30.92 -24.84
CA PRO A 245 -15.73 31.37 -23.68
C PRO A 245 -15.24 30.70 -22.39
N SER A 246 -15.85 31.04 -21.25
CA SER A 246 -15.59 30.34 -19.99
C SER A 246 -15.92 28.85 -20.13
N PHE A 247 -15.30 27.98 -19.33
CA PHE A 247 -15.54 26.54 -19.43
C PHE A 247 -17.01 26.17 -19.20
N SER A 248 -17.68 26.81 -18.22
CA SER A 248 -19.10 26.58 -17.95
C SER A 248 -20.00 26.99 -19.11
N ASP A 249 -19.73 28.16 -19.73
CA ASP A 249 -20.49 28.59 -20.92
C ASP A 249 -20.21 27.66 -22.10
N TYR A 250 -18.95 27.21 -22.24
CA TYR A 250 -18.52 26.31 -23.31
C TYR A 250 -19.28 24.99 -23.26
N ILE A 251 -19.25 24.27 -22.13
CA ILE A 251 -19.94 22.97 -22.02
C ILE A 251 -21.46 23.12 -22.19
N SER A 252 -22.05 24.23 -21.74
CA SER A 252 -23.47 24.54 -21.96
C SER A 252 -23.79 24.75 -23.44
N ILE A 253 -23.01 25.56 -24.15
CA ILE A 253 -23.18 25.83 -25.58
C ILE A 253 -22.98 24.56 -26.41
N VAL A 254 -21.88 23.85 -26.16
CA VAL A 254 -21.48 22.66 -26.92
C VAL A 254 -22.47 21.52 -26.68
N GLY A 255 -22.84 21.26 -25.42
CA GLY A 255 -23.80 20.21 -25.07
C GLY A 255 -25.22 20.47 -25.64
N ALA A 256 -25.65 21.73 -25.71
CA ALA A 256 -26.93 22.07 -26.33
C ALA A 256 -26.93 21.93 -27.86
N ALA A 257 -25.78 22.18 -28.50
CA ALA A 257 -25.65 22.10 -29.96
C ALA A 257 -25.38 20.67 -30.47
N MET A 258 -24.69 19.86 -29.67
CA MET A 258 -24.33 18.47 -29.98
C MET A 258 -24.76 17.59 -28.80
N PRO A 259 -26.07 17.32 -28.67
CA PRO A 259 -26.59 16.52 -27.58
C PRO A 259 -26.04 15.09 -27.68
N ARG A 260 -25.61 14.56 -26.55
CA ARG A 260 -25.12 13.19 -26.46
C ARG A 260 -26.30 12.21 -26.45
N PRO A 261 -26.21 11.08 -27.17
CA PRO A 261 -27.25 10.04 -27.12
C PRO A 261 -27.22 9.23 -25.83
N ASP A 262 -26.07 9.19 -25.15
CA ASP A 262 -25.78 8.43 -23.93
C ASP A 262 -24.69 9.11 -23.09
N ASN A 263 -24.31 8.49 -21.98
CA ASN A 263 -23.20 8.94 -21.13
C ASN A 263 -21.86 8.27 -21.49
N CYS A 264 -21.77 7.63 -22.65
CA CYS A 264 -20.57 6.90 -23.01
C CYS A 264 -19.45 7.85 -23.41
N ALA A 265 -18.24 7.53 -22.99
CA ALA A 265 -17.02 8.15 -23.44
C ALA A 265 -16.18 7.13 -24.21
N THR A 266 -15.56 7.62 -25.28
CA THR A 266 -14.51 6.91 -26.01
C THR A 266 -13.16 7.60 -25.75
N GLU A 267 -12.17 7.42 -26.63
CA GLU A 267 -10.90 8.12 -26.51
C GLU A 267 -11.03 9.62 -26.74
N ARG A 268 -10.45 10.43 -25.85
CA ARG A 268 -10.14 11.82 -26.19
C ARG A 268 -9.19 11.87 -27.39
N LYS A 269 -9.44 12.78 -28.34
CA LYS A 269 -8.58 13.00 -29.51
C LYS A 269 -7.59 14.15 -29.29
N ASP A 270 -6.34 13.95 -29.73
CA ASP A 270 -5.30 14.99 -29.77
C ASP A 270 -5.49 15.90 -31.00
N LYS A 271 -4.64 16.93 -31.15
CA LYS A 271 -4.69 17.85 -32.30
C LYS A 271 -4.59 17.16 -33.68
N ASN A 272 -4.16 15.89 -33.71
CA ASN A 272 -4.01 15.07 -34.91
C ASN A 272 -5.17 14.12 -35.15
N GLY A 273 -6.14 14.04 -34.25
CA GLY A 273 -7.21 13.06 -34.28
C GLY A 273 -6.80 11.69 -33.72
N ASN A 274 -5.61 11.57 -33.13
CA ASN A 274 -5.14 10.34 -32.48
C ASN A 274 -5.61 10.29 -31.03
N ALA A 275 -5.62 9.09 -30.42
CA ALA A 275 -5.93 8.95 -29.00
C ALA A 275 -4.93 9.76 -28.12
N ASP A 276 -5.46 10.54 -27.19
CA ASP A 276 -4.70 11.37 -26.27
C ASP A 276 -4.63 10.77 -24.86
N MET A 277 -3.46 10.28 -24.46
CA MET A 277 -3.25 9.63 -23.16
C MET A 277 -2.76 10.58 -22.05
N SER A 278 -2.82 11.90 -22.25
CA SER A 278 -2.44 12.88 -21.22
C SER A 278 -3.38 12.87 -20.01
N ALA A 279 -2.94 13.47 -18.89
CA ALA A 279 -3.70 13.53 -17.64
C ALA A 279 -4.75 14.65 -17.59
N ASP A 280 -4.91 15.41 -18.68
CA ASP A 280 -5.55 16.72 -18.65
C ASP A 280 -7.02 16.64 -18.23
N GLY A 281 -7.44 17.59 -17.40
CA GLY A 281 -8.84 17.81 -17.07
C GLY A 281 -9.61 18.33 -18.29
N PRO A 282 -10.95 18.19 -18.31
CA PRO A 282 -11.76 18.65 -19.42
C PRO A 282 -11.74 20.19 -19.60
N ASP A 283 -11.41 20.93 -18.54
CA ASP A 283 -11.24 22.38 -18.53
C ASP A 283 -9.85 22.86 -18.99
N THR A 284 -8.93 21.93 -19.30
CA THR A 284 -7.63 22.28 -19.86
C THR A 284 -7.78 22.86 -21.26
N VAL A 285 -7.22 24.06 -21.47
CA VAL A 285 -7.19 24.73 -22.77
C VAL A 285 -6.05 24.21 -23.62
N ARG A 286 -6.36 23.80 -24.84
CA ARG A 286 -5.43 23.27 -25.84
C ARG A 286 -5.48 24.04 -27.13
N THR A 287 -4.59 23.70 -28.05
CA THR A 287 -4.48 24.33 -29.37
C THR A 287 -4.51 23.28 -30.46
N ASP A 288 -5.34 23.49 -31.49
CA ASP A 288 -5.42 22.64 -32.67
C ASP A 288 -4.21 22.84 -33.62
N ARG A 289 -4.23 22.18 -34.78
CA ARG A 289 -3.18 22.34 -35.81
C ARG A 289 -3.10 23.76 -36.39
N ASN A 290 -4.19 24.53 -36.32
CA ASN A 290 -4.31 25.86 -36.89
C ASN A 290 -4.05 26.98 -35.86
N GLY A 291 -3.59 26.64 -34.66
CA GLY A 291 -3.33 27.63 -33.61
C GLY A 291 -4.59 28.09 -32.86
N LYS A 292 -5.75 27.45 -33.06
CA LYS A 292 -7.01 27.80 -32.42
C LYS A 292 -7.19 27.05 -31.11
N LYS A 293 -7.67 27.77 -30.08
CA LYS A 293 -7.85 27.22 -28.73
C LYS A 293 -9.13 26.39 -28.60
N TYR A 294 -9.14 25.31 -27.84
CA TYR A 294 -10.32 24.52 -27.48
C TYR A 294 -10.15 23.91 -26.08
N TYR A 295 -11.22 23.38 -25.50
CA TYR A 295 -11.17 22.65 -24.22
C TYR A 295 -10.97 21.15 -24.46
N ALA A 296 -10.20 20.50 -23.59
CA ALA A 296 -9.88 19.07 -23.68
C ALA A 296 -11.05 18.17 -23.25
N LEU A 297 -12.26 18.37 -23.79
CA LEU A 297 -13.37 17.45 -23.57
C LEU A 297 -13.01 16.04 -24.08
N VAL A 298 -13.57 15.00 -23.46
CA VAL A 298 -13.40 13.62 -23.91
C VAL A 298 -14.44 13.32 -25.00
N ASN A 299 -14.06 12.61 -26.05
CA ASN A 299 -14.97 12.37 -27.15
C ASN A 299 -15.99 11.28 -26.80
N ARG A 300 -17.18 11.40 -27.39
CA ARG A 300 -18.13 10.31 -27.59
C ARG A 300 -18.21 10.12 -29.10
N ASP A 301 -17.47 9.12 -29.59
CA ASP A 301 -17.36 8.79 -31.01
C ASP A 301 -18.72 8.39 -31.61
N ASP A 302 -19.01 8.83 -32.83
CA ASP A 302 -20.29 8.64 -33.51
C ASP A 302 -20.52 7.18 -33.97
N HIS A 303 -19.46 6.37 -34.07
CA HIS A 303 -19.56 4.95 -34.43
C HIS A 303 -20.02 4.06 -33.27
N LEU A 304 -20.09 4.59 -32.05
CA LEU A 304 -20.68 3.91 -30.91
C LEU A 304 -22.22 3.92 -31.06
N GLY A 305 -22.85 2.76 -31.23
CA GLY A 305 -24.30 2.68 -31.51
C GLY A 305 -24.78 1.44 -32.26
N GLY A 306 -24.03 0.34 -32.26
CA GLY A 306 -24.44 -0.95 -32.84
C GLY A 306 -24.70 -2.02 -31.76
N ASP A 307 -25.21 -3.20 -32.15
CA ASP A 307 -25.64 -4.27 -31.22
C ASP A 307 -24.63 -4.54 -30.08
N MET A 308 -23.38 -4.89 -30.45
CA MET A 308 -22.28 -5.11 -29.49
C MET A 308 -21.35 -3.91 -29.38
N ASN A 309 -21.66 -2.77 -30.02
CA ASN A 309 -20.86 -1.55 -29.91
C ASN A 309 -21.65 -0.48 -29.16
N ARG A 310 -21.95 -0.74 -27.89
CA ARG A 310 -22.77 0.10 -27.02
C ARG A 310 -22.07 0.46 -25.72
N CYS A 311 -22.58 1.48 -25.05
CA CYS A 311 -22.12 1.91 -23.74
C CYS A 311 -22.33 0.79 -22.72
N PRO A 312 -21.35 0.47 -21.84
CA PRO A 312 -21.64 -0.37 -20.69
C PRO A 312 -22.65 0.32 -19.77
N ASP A 313 -23.50 -0.47 -19.10
CA ASP A 313 -24.46 0.08 -18.12
C ASP A 313 -23.74 0.59 -16.87
N ALA A 314 -22.69 -0.12 -16.43
CA ALA A 314 -21.93 0.22 -15.24
C ALA A 314 -21.17 1.54 -15.40
N GLU A 315 -21.39 2.48 -14.48
CA GLU A 315 -20.78 3.81 -14.48
C GLU A 315 -19.40 3.83 -13.82
N VAL A 316 -18.56 4.78 -14.24
CA VAL A 316 -17.35 5.13 -13.50
C VAL A 316 -17.71 5.70 -12.14
N ILE A 317 -17.05 5.18 -11.11
CA ILE A 317 -17.08 5.75 -9.77
C ILE A 317 -15.72 6.38 -9.47
N PRO A 318 -15.63 7.71 -9.32
CA PRO A 318 -14.39 8.36 -8.90
C PRO A 318 -13.93 7.95 -7.49
N LEU A 319 -12.71 8.34 -7.12
CA LEU A 319 -12.08 7.98 -5.85
C LEU A 319 -12.99 8.26 -4.63
N THR A 320 -13.43 7.18 -3.98
CA THR A 320 -14.27 7.21 -2.78
C THR A 320 -13.79 6.17 -1.76
N ALA A 321 -14.21 6.33 -0.51
CA ALA A 321 -14.07 5.31 0.54
C ALA A 321 -15.43 4.68 0.92
N ASP A 322 -16.48 5.04 0.19
CA ASP A 322 -17.81 4.43 0.34
C ASP A 322 -17.77 3.00 -0.22
N SER A 323 -17.55 2.04 0.68
CA SER A 323 -17.45 0.64 0.31
C SER A 323 -18.77 0.10 -0.24
N ASP A 324 -19.92 0.57 0.25
CA ASP A 324 -21.22 0.04 -0.16
C ASP A 324 -21.52 0.44 -1.61
N ALA A 325 -21.29 1.70 -1.97
CA ALA A 325 -21.46 2.18 -3.34
C ALA A 325 -20.57 1.42 -4.35
N LEU A 326 -19.32 1.11 -3.96
CA LEU A 326 -18.40 0.33 -4.79
C LEU A 326 -18.84 -1.13 -4.96
N LEU A 327 -19.32 -1.76 -3.88
CA LEU A 327 -19.78 -3.15 -3.90
C LEU A 327 -21.09 -3.33 -4.68
N GLU A 328 -22.01 -2.36 -4.57
CA GLU A 328 -23.26 -2.30 -5.34
C GLU A 328 -22.96 -2.22 -6.83
N SER A 329 -22.09 -1.29 -7.24
CA SER A 329 -21.67 -1.15 -8.64
C SER A 329 -21.05 -2.43 -9.21
N ILE A 330 -20.17 -3.10 -8.46
CA ILE A 330 -19.54 -4.35 -8.91
C ILE A 330 -20.59 -5.47 -9.08
N GLU A 331 -21.58 -5.55 -8.18
CA GLU A 331 -22.60 -6.59 -8.27
C GLU A 331 -23.42 -6.49 -9.56
N ASP A 332 -23.59 -5.28 -10.09
CA ASP A 332 -24.41 -5.02 -11.27
C ASP A 332 -23.65 -5.20 -12.60
N PHE A 333 -22.36 -5.54 -12.58
CA PHE A 333 -21.60 -5.69 -13.82
C PHE A 333 -22.17 -6.77 -14.74
N GLN A 334 -22.32 -6.42 -16.02
CA GLN A 334 -22.76 -7.34 -17.06
C GLN A 334 -21.71 -7.40 -18.15
N ALA A 335 -21.45 -8.61 -18.65
CA ALA A 335 -20.49 -8.83 -19.70
C ALA A 335 -21.11 -8.52 -21.05
N ASP A 336 -20.66 -7.45 -21.70
CA ASP A 336 -21.21 -6.98 -22.96
C ASP A 336 -20.22 -6.09 -23.71
N GLY A 337 -20.46 -5.85 -25.00
CA GLY A 337 -19.64 -4.93 -25.79
C GLY A 337 -18.30 -5.50 -26.27
N TYR A 338 -17.56 -4.70 -27.05
CA TYR A 338 -16.20 -4.99 -27.52
C TYR A 338 -15.13 -4.50 -26.55
N THR A 339 -13.90 -4.98 -26.68
CA THR A 339 -12.80 -4.60 -25.79
C THR A 339 -12.10 -3.32 -26.24
N ALA A 340 -12.30 -2.22 -25.52
CA ALA A 340 -11.59 -0.95 -25.74
C ALA A 340 -10.64 -0.59 -24.58
N GLY A 341 -9.67 -1.46 -24.30
CA GLY A 341 -8.77 -1.31 -23.15
C GLY A 341 -7.94 -0.01 -23.14
N ALA A 342 -7.65 0.58 -24.31
CA ALA A 342 -6.95 1.87 -24.37
C ALA A 342 -7.78 3.02 -23.77
N ILE A 343 -9.09 3.01 -23.98
CA ILE A 343 -10.05 3.99 -23.41
C ILE A 343 -10.10 3.81 -21.89
N ALA A 344 -10.08 2.56 -21.43
CA ALA A 344 -10.08 2.24 -20.02
C ALA A 344 -8.81 2.71 -19.30
N ILE A 345 -7.63 2.55 -19.92
CA ILE A 345 -6.36 3.07 -19.39
C ILE A 345 -6.43 4.60 -19.26
N GLN A 346 -6.92 5.28 -20.29
CA GLN A 346 -7.09 6.73 -20.30
C GLN A 346 -7.98 7.20 -19.14
N TRP A 347 -9.18 6.61 -18.99
CA TRP A 347 -10.10 6.94 -17.91
C TRP A 347 -9.55 6.59 -16.52
N THR A 348 -8.80 5.50 -16.41
CA THR A 348 -8.14 5.11 -15.14
C THR A 348 -7.16 6.19 -14.71
N TYR A 349 -6.41 6.73 -15.67
CA TYR A 349 -5.51 7.84 -15.40
C TYR A 349 -6.24 9.14 -15.05
N TYR A 350 -7.40 9.41 -15.66
CA TYR A 350 -8.26 10.54 -15.29
C TYR A 350 -8.73 10.48 -13.84
N MET A 351 -9.12 9.30 -13.34
CA MET A 351 -9.57 9.14 -11.96
C MET A 351 -8.44 9.30 -10.93
N LEU A 352 -7.19 9.19 -11.36
CA LEU A 352 -5.99 9.44 -10.54
C LEU A 352 -5.36 10.82 -10.78
N SER A 353 -5.87 11.61 -11.72
CA SER A 353 -5.30 12.90 -12.08
C SER A 353 -5.89 14.04 -11.24
N PRO A 354 -5.05 14.84 -10.55
CA PRO A 354 -5.49 16.07 -9.89
C PRO A 354 -6.19 17.07 -10.82
N GLN A 355 -5.93 17.00 -12.13
CA GLN A 355 -6.56 17.89 -13.11
C GLN A 355 -8.07 17.62 -13.27
N TRP A 356 -8.56 16.44 -12.88
CA TRP A 356 -9.99 16.08 -12.95
C TRP A 356 -10.80 16.50 -11.72
N ARG A 357 -10.16 17.06 -10.67
CA ARG A 357 -10.85 17.45 -9.42
C ARG A 357 -12.01 18.41 -9.65
N THR A 358 -11.86 19.38 -10.55
CA THR A 358 -12.90 20.38 -10.80
C THR A 358 -14.14 19.70 -11.41
N ALA A 359 -13.96 18.86 -12.42
CA ALA A 359 -15.05 18.09 -13.02
C ALA A 359 -15.73 17.16 -12.01
N ILE A 360 -14.95 16.40 -11.23
CA ILE A 360 -15.47 15.47 -10.21
C ILE A 360 -16.27 16.23 -9.13
N ARG A 361 -15.76 17.37 -8.66
CA ARG A 361 -16.42 18.20 -7.65
C ARG A 361 -17.71 18.81 -8.19
N ASN A 362 -17.68 19.34 -9.41
CA ASN A 362 -18.85 19.94 -10.04
C ASN A 362 -19.97 18.92 -10.25
N ALA A 363 -19.63 17.68 -10.60
CA ALA A 363 -20.56 16.56 -10.70
C ALA A 363 -21.06 16.02 -9.33
N GLY A 364 -20.56 16.55 -8.21
CA GLY A 364 -20.93 16.11 -6.86
C GLY A 364 -20.41 14.71 -6.49
N LEU A 365 -19.31 14.26 -7.12
CA LEU A 365 -18.72 12.93 -6.94
C LEU A 365 -17.52 12.90 -5.98
N GLY A 366 -17.39 13.92 -5.13
CA GLY A 366 -16.33 14.03 -4.13
C GLY A 366 -15.17 14.96 -4.54
N LYS A 367 -14.01 14.76 -3.92
CA LYS A 367 -12.85 15.67 -4.05
C LYS A 367 -11.91 15.35 -5.23
N GLY A 368 -12.00 14.15 -5.80
CA GLY A 368 -11.01 13.62 -6.76
C GLY A 368 -9.68 13.21 -6.10
N ALA A 369 -8.68 12.93 -6.94
CA ALA A 369 -7.33 12.49 -6.55
C ALA A 369 -6.59 13.56 -5.74
N SER A 370 -5.72 13.15 -4.81
CA SER A 370 -5.00 14.02 -3.84
C SER A 370 -3.78 14.76 -4.38
#